data_AF-A0A6L7NLE7-F1
#
_entry.id   AF-A0A6L7NLE7-F1
#
_cell.length_a   1.000
_cell.length_b   1.000
_cell.length_c   1.000
_cell.angle_alpha   90.00
_cell.angle_beta   90.00
_cell.angle_gamma   90.00
#
_symmetry.space_group_name_H-M   'P 1'
#
loop_
_entity.id
_entity.type
_entity.pdbx_description
1 polymer ?
#
loop_
_entity_poly.entity_id
_entity_poly.type
_entity_poly.pdbx_seq_one_letter_code
_entity_poly.pdbx_strand_id
1 'polypeptide(L)'
;MARRTSRQRSALFSLPQHETELLRHYTLSDEDLQHIEARRRPRNKLGFALQLCVLRYPGRLLAPGEFVPPAVVDFIGRQLDLDGYELADLRGALRDPARAPCRAAPAVRIPAFLGPRGA
;
A
#
# COMPACT_ATOMS: atom_id res chain seq x y z
N MET A 1 -23.74 10.61 -21.98
CA MET A 1 -22.47 9.83 -22.04
C MET A 1 -21.29 10.80 -21.89
N ALA A 2 -20.86 11.12 -20.66
CA ALA A 2 -19.78 12.09 -20.44
C ALA A 2 -18.40 11.45 -20.65
N ARG A 3 -17.68 11.92 -21.67
CA ARG A 3 -16.34 11.46 -22.07
C ARG A 3 -15.32 12.02 -21.05
N ARG A 4 -14.93 11.24 -20.04
CA ARG A 4 -13.92 11.67 -19.05
C ARG A 4 -12.53 11.80 -19.71
N THR A 5 -11.93 12.99 -19.60
CA THR A 5 -10.60 13.32 -20.14
C THR A 5 -9.48 12.61 -19.35
N SER A 6 -8.34 12.35 -19.98
CA SER A 6 -7.21 11.61 -19.40
C SER A 6 -6.64 12.22 -18.11
N ARG A 7 -6.61 13.56 -17.99
CA ARG A 7 -6.20 14.26 -16.75
C ARG A 7 -7.15 14.02 -15.58
N GLN A 8 -8.45 13.90 -15.84
CA GLN A 8 -9.44 13.58 -14.81
C GLN A 8 -9.27 12.14 -14.29
N ARG A 9 -8.82 11.21 -15.14
CA ARG A 9 -8.51 9.83 -14.71
C ARG A 9 -7.31 9.78 -13.77
N SER A 10 -6.24 10.55 -14.02
CA SER A 10 -5.05 10.54 -13.16
C SER A 10 -5.33 11.03 -11.73
N ALA A 11 -6.18 12.05 -11.55
CA ALA A 11 -6.58 12.51 -10.22
C ALA A 11 -7.44 11.47 -9.48
N LEU A 12 -8.25 10.68 -10.20
CA LEU A 12 -9.09 9.62 -9.62
C LEU A 12 -8.27 8.42 -9.10
N PHE A 13 -7.07 8.21 -9.63
CA PHE A 13 -6.18 7.10 -9.23
C PHE A 13 -5.03 7.54 -8.33
N SER A 14 -5.09 8.77 -7.81
CA SER A 14 -4.12 9.26 -6.82
C SER A 14 -4.38 8.60 -5.46
N LEU A 15 -3.31 8.39 -4.69
CA LEU A 15 -3.45 7.78 -3.36
C LEU A 15 -4.17 8.75 -2.41
N PRO A 16 -5.13 8.28 -1.60
CA PRO A 16 -5.79 9.10 -0.60
C PRO A 16 -4.77 9.58 0.44
N GLN A 17 -4.85 10.85 0.81
CA GLN A 17 -4.01 11.46 1.85
C GLN A 17 -4.81 11.90 3.08
N HIS A 18 -6.14 11.94 2.95
CA HIS A 18 -7.05 12.36 4.01
C HIS A 18 -7.43 11.16 4.88
N GLU A 19 -7.39 11.36 6.19
CA GLU A 19 -7.70 10.33 7.19
C GLU A 19 -9.06 9.67 6.96
N THR A 20 -10.08 10.45 6.59
CA THR A 20 -11.43 9.93 6.30
C THR A 20 -11.45 8.93 5.14
N GLU A 21 -10.63 9.13 4.11
CA GLU A 21 -10.52 8.21 2.98
C GLU A 21 -9.73 6.96 3.36
N LEU A 22 -8.67 7.13 4.16
CA LEU A 22 -7.88 6.02 4.70
C LEU A 22 -8.73 5.11 5.58
N LEU A 23 -9.51 5.67 6.50
CA LEU A 23 -10.42 4.90 7.36
C LEU A 23 -11.46 4.11 6.55
N ARG A 24 -11.96 4.69 5.45
CA ARG A 24 -12.98 4.04 4.60
C ARG A 24 -12.41 2.92 3.73
N HIS A 25 -11.20 3.08 3.22
CA HIS A 25 -10.69 2.23 2.16
C HIS A 25 -9.46 1.39 2.54
N TYR A 26 -8.67 1.85 3.52
CA TYR A 26 -7.35 1.32 3.85
C TYR A 26 -7.32 0.62 5.22
N THR A 27 -8.49 0.44 5.84
CA THR A 27 -8.64 -0.38 7.05
C THR A 27 -8.55 -1.87 6.67
N LEU A 28 -7.61 -2.57 7.30
CA LEU A 28 -7.33 -3.98 7.11
C LEU A 28 -8.25 -4.82 8.00
N SER A 29 -8.82 -5.88 7.44
CA SER A 29 -9.57 -6.87 8.22
C SER A 29 -8.64 -7.87 8.90
N ASP A 30 -9.16 -8.65 9.85
CA ASP A 30 -8.39 -9.74 10.47
C ASP A 30 -7.91 -10.77 9.45
N GLU A 31 -8.67 -10.99 8.38
CA GLU A 31 -8.26 -11.83 7.26
C GLU A 31 -7.05 -11.23 6.54
N ASP A 32 -7.08 -9.92 6.24
CA ASP A 32 -5.96 -9.24 5.60
C ASP A 32 -4.69 -9.35 6.46
N LEU A 33 -4.82 -9.14 7.77
CA LEU A 33 -3.71 -9.21 8.72
C LEU A 33 -3.09 -10.62 8.76
N GLN A 34 -3.91 -11.67 8.79
CA GLN A 34 -3.42 -13.06 8.72
C GLN A 34 -2.61 -13.32 7.44
N HIS A 35 -3.07 -12.79 6.30
CA HIS A 35 -2.30 -12.88 5.06
C HIS A 35 -1.00 -12.07 5.16
N ILE A 36 -1.05 -10.85 5.70
CA ILE A 36 0.14 -10.00 5.82
C ILE A 36 1.19 -10.64 6.74
N GLU A 37 0.78 -11.25 7.84
CA GLU A 37 1.66 -11.90 8.82
C GLU A 37 2.49 -13.06 8.22
N ALA A 38 1.97 -13.73 7.19
CA ALA A 38 2.72 -14.78 6.49
C ALA A 38 3.98 -14.26 5.75
N ARG A 39 4.20 -12.94 5.64
CA ARG A 39 5.37 -12.36 4.97
C ARG A 39 6.53 -12.13 5.94
N ARG A 40 7.73 -12.58 5.55
CA ARG A 40 8.97 -12.36 6.33
C ARG A 40 9.49 -10.93 6.11
N ARG A 41 9.75 -10.21 7.22
CA ARG A 41 10.25 -8.82 7.34
C ARG A 41 9.16 -7.71 7.31
N PRO A 42 9.25 -6.69 8.19
CA PRO A 42 8.34 -5.53 8.23
C PRO A 42 8.13 -4.83 6.88
N ARG A 43 9.22 -4.63 6.13
CA ARG A 43 9.19 -4.01 4.80
C ARG A 43 8.30 -4.76 3.80
N ASN A 44 8.33 -6.09 3.84
CA ASN A 44 7.54 -6.91 2.94
C ASN A 44 6.07 -6.96 3.39
N LYS A 45 5.82 -6.96 4.70
CA LYS A 45 4.47 -6.82 5.28
C LYS A 45 3.83 -5.51 4.85
N LEU A 46 4.53 -4.39 5.05
CA LEU A 46 4.06 -3.06 4.63
C LEU A 46 3.85 -2.98 3.11
N GLY A 47 4.80 -3.47 2.32
CA GLY A 47 4.69 -3.48 0.86
C GLY A 47 3.49 -4.27 0.37
N PHE A 48 3.20 -5.42 0.98
CA PHE A 48 2.03 -6.23 0.64
C PHE A 48 0.71 -5.56 1.06
N ALA A 49 0.65 -5.02 2.29
CA ALA A 49 -0.51 -4.28 2.79
C ALA A 49 -0.83 -3.07 1.92
N LEU A 50 0.19 -2.30 1.51
CA LEU A 50 0.04 -1.20 0.56
C LEU A 50 -0.56 -1.66 -0.76
N GLN A 51 -0.02 -2.72 -1.36
CA GLN A 51 -0.54 -3.24 -2.62
C GLN A 51 -2.02 -3.68 -2.49
N LEU A 52 -2.39 -4.34 -1.39
CA LEU A 52 -3.78 -4.70 -1.12
C LEU A 52 -4.70 -3.47 -1.01
N CYS A 53 -4.28 -2.45 -0.27
CA CYS A 53 -5.06 -1.22 -0.11
C CYS A 53 -5.25 -0.48 -1.44
N VAL A 54 -4.17 -0.29 -2.21
CA VAL A 54 -4.20 0.40 -3.51
C VAL A 54 -5.04 -0.35 -4.55
N LEU A 55 -5.01 -1.69 -4.51
CA LEU A 55 -5.84 -2.53 -5.35
C LEU A 55 -7.33 -2.43 -4.98
N ARG A 56 -7.65 -2.24 -3.70
CA ARG A 56 -9.03 -1.99 -3.23
C ARG A 56 -9.52 -0.60 -3.64
N TYR A 57 -8.68 0.40 -3.43
CA TYR A 57 -8.91 1.78 -3.80
C TYR A 57 -7.57 2.47 -3.99
N PRO A 58 -7.31 3.13 -5.13
CA PRO A 58 -8.28 3.49 -6.15
C PRO A 58 -8.51 2.42 -7.23
N GLY A 59 -8.05 1.18 -7.03
CA GLY A 59 -8.33 0.07 -7.95
C GLY A 59 -7.20 -0.23 -8.93
N ARG A 60 -5.94 -0.02 -8.52
CA ARG A 60 -4.76 -0.27 -9.36
C ARG A 60 -3.62 -0.86 -8.56
N LEU A 61 -2.54 -1.23 -9.23
CA LEU A 61 -1.30 -1.61 -8.57
C LEU A 61 -0.44 -0.38 -8.29
N LEU A 62 0.28 -0.42 -7.16
CA LEU A 62 1.29 0.57 -6.84
C LEU A 62 2.54 0.28 -7.69
N ALA A 63 2.99 1.27 -8.45
CA ALA A 63 4.12 1.10 -9.36
C ALA A 63 5.45 1.01 -8.59
N PRO A 64 6.46 0.29 -9.10
CA PRO A 64 7.79 0.26 -8.47
C PRO A 64 8.39 1.67 -8.38
N GLY A 65 8.81 2.08 -7.18
CA GLY A 65 9.37 3.41 -6.94
C GLY A 65 8.33 4.55 -6.92
N GLU A 66 7.04 4.22 -6.96
CA GLU A 66 5.99 5.22 -6.79
C GLU A 66 6.04 5.84 -5.39
N PHE A 67 5.88 7.17 -5.33
CA PHE A 67 5.84 7.90 -4.09
C PHE A 67 4.58 7.56 -3.30
N VAL A 68 4.76 7.04 -2.07
CA VAL A 68 3.67 6.77 -1.14
C VAL A 68 3.63 7.87 -0.08
N PRO A 69 2.48 8.58 0.08
CA PRO A 69 2.34 9.61 1.11
C PRO A 69 2.62 9.06 2.52
N PRO A 70 3.34 9.81 3.40
CA PRO A 70 3.61 9.37 4.76
C PRO A 70 2.37 9.01 5.57
N ALA A 71 1.26 9.75 5.37
CA ALA A 71 -0.01 9.47 6.04
C ALA A 71 -0.53 8.05 5.75
N VAL A 72 -0.34 7.55 4.53
CA VAL A 72 -0.71 6.18 4.15
C VAL A 72 0.18 5.16 4.86
N VAL A 73 1.49 5.40 4.86
CA VAL A 73 2.49 4.53 5.50
C VAL A 73 2.20 4.41 7.00
N ASP A 74 1.87 5.53 7.64
CA ASP A 74 1.57 5.60 9.07
C ASP A 74 0.29 4.89 9.42
N PHE A 75 -0.75 5.12 8.62
CA PHE A 75 -2.05 4.52 8.82
C PHE A 75 -1.99 3.00 8.71
N ILE A 76 -1.27 2.47 7.72
CA ILE A 76 -1.10 1.02 7.55
C ILE A 76 -0.12 0.48 8.60
N GLY A 77 0.98 1.18 8.85
CA GLY A 77 2.00 0.75 9.82
C GLY A 77 1.46 0.55 11.23
N ARG A 78 0.56 1.42 11.68
CA ARG A 78 -0.13 1.28 12.97
C ARG A 78 -1.01 0.02 13.04
N GLN A 79 -1.66 -0.35 11.93
CA GLN A 79 -2.49 -1.56 11.87
C GLN A 79 -1.66 -2.85 11.85
N LEU A 80 -0.39 -2.74 11.45
CA LEU A 80 0.58 -3.85 11.41
C LEU A 80 1.43 -3.95 12.69
N ASP A 81 1.14 -3.13 13.70
CA ASP A 81 1.89 -3.05 14.95
C ASP A 81 3.41 -2.84 14.71
N LEU A 82 3.75 -2.06 13.68
CA LEU A 82 5.16 -1.75 13.38
C LEU A 82 5.69 -0.72 14.38
N ASP A 83 6.87 -0.98 14.92
CA ASP A 83 7.51 -0.09 15.87
C ASP A 83 7.85 1.27 15.23
N GLY A 84 7.92 2.32 16.03
CA GLY A 84 8.26 3.68 15.55
C GLY A 84 9.60 3.76 14.81
N TYR A 85 10.56 2.89 15.16
CA TYR A 85 11.85 2.77 14.47
C TYR A 85 11.70 2.16 13.08
N GLU A 86 10.94 1.08 12.95
CA GLU A 86 10.67 0.41 11.67
C GLU A 86 9.88 1.32 10.73
N LEU A 87 8.91 2.06 11.28
CA LEU A 87 8.16 3.06 10.52
C LEU A 87 9.05 4.22 10.05
N ALA A 88 9.96 4.70 10.88
CA ALA A 88 10.90 5.75 10.49
C ALA A 88 11.84 5.30 9.36
N ASP A 89 12.37 4.07 9.44
CA ASP A 89 13.19 3.47 8.39
C ASP A 89 12.41 3.31 7.07
N LEU A 90 11.17 2.80 7.15
CA LEU A 90 10.30 2.62 5.99
C LEU A 90 9.88 3.95 5.34
N ARG A 91 9.58 4.98 6.14
CA ARG A 91 9.33 6.34 5.64
C ARG A 91 10.55 6.89 4.91
N GLY A 92 11.75 6.68 5.45
CA GLY A 92 13.01 7.08 4.82
C GLY A 92 13.20 6.42 3.46
N ALA A 93 12.97 5.10 3.39
CA ALA A 93 13.07 4.32 2.16
C ALA A 93 12.02 4.68 1.09
N LEU A 94 10.82 5.12 1.51
CA LEU A 94 9.74 5.53 0.60
C LEU A 94 9.84 7.01 0.18
N ARG A 95 10.52 7.85 0.96
CA ARG A 95 10.78 9.26 0.63
C ARG A 95 11.91 9.44 -0.37
N ASP A 96 12.88 8.54 -0.38
CA ASP A 96 14.04 8.57 -1.28
C ASP A 96 14.38 7.14 -1.77
N PRO A 97 13.80 6.70 -2.91
CA PRO A 97 14.03 5.35 -3.43
C PRO A 97 15.49 5.15 -3.88
N ALA A 98 16.27 6.22 -4.09
CA ALA A 98 17.68 6.15 -4.45
C ALA A 98 18.60 5.96 -3.22
N ARG A 99 18.10 6.21 -2.01
CA ARG A 99 18.85 6.08 -0.75
C ARG A 99 18.50 4.83 0.05
N ALA A 100 17.57 4.00 -0.44
CA ALA A 100 17.32 2.68 0.14
C ALA A 100 18.62 1.84 0.04
N PRO A 101 19.21 1.37 1.16
CA PRO A 101 20.37 0.49 1.10
C PRO A 101 20.02 -0.73 0.24
N CYS A 102 20.98 -1.11 -0.59
CA CYS A 102 20.91 -2.11 -1.65
C CYS A 102 19.91 -3.26 -1.41
N ARG A 103 19.10 -3.51 -2.45
CA ARG A 103 17.94 -4.42 -2.53
C ARG A 103 16.75 -4.00 -1.66
N ALA A 104 15.98 -3.03 -2.16
CA ALA A 104 14.53 -3.19 -2.15
C ALA A 104 14.24 -4.55 -2.80
N ALA A 105 13.84 -5.54 -2.00
CA ALA A 105 13.50 -6.86 -2.49
C ALA A 105 12.53 -6.72 -3.68
N PRO A 106 12.76 -7.48 -4.76
CA PRO A 106 12.07 -7.30 -6.02
C PRO A 106 10.59 -7.54 -5.80
N ALA A 107 9.76 -6.75 -6.49
CA ALA A 107 8.35 -6.99 -6.77
C ALA A 107 7.67 -7.87 -5.73
N VAL A 108 6.90 -7.28 -4.82
CA VAL A 108 5.80 -8.02 -4.16
C VAL A 108 5.09 -8.75 -5.29
N ARG A 109 5.39 -10.05 -5.44
CA ARG A 109 4.72 -10.92 -6.37
C ARG A 109 3.40 -11.14 -5.68
N ILE A 110 2.46 -10.22 -5.93
CA ILE A 110 1.08 -10.40 -5.52
C ILE A 110 0.70 -11.71 -6.22
N PRO A 111 0.49 -12.82 -5.49
CA PRO A 111 -0.10 -13.98 -6.13
C PRO A 111 -1.40 -13.47 -6.76
N ALA A 112 -1.72 -13.88 -7.98
CA ALA A 112 -2.91 -13.45 -8.72
C ALA A 112 -4.23 -13.96 -8.09
N PHE A 113 -4.28 -14.02 -6.77
CA PHE A 113 -5.36 -14.55 -5.96
C PHE A 113 -6.22 -13.39 -5.45
N LEU A 114 -6.83 -12.68 -6.40
CA LEU A 114 -7.99 -11.85 -6.12
C LEU A 114 -9.10 -12.21 -7.11
N GLY A 115 -9.80 -13.31 -6.81
CA GLY A 115 -11.11 -13.66 -7.35
C GLY A 115 -11.45 -15.16 -7.26
N PRO A 116 -12.74 -15.57 -7.15
CA PRO A 116 -13.92 -14.90 -6.59
C PRO A 116 -14.39 -15.53 -5.26
N ARG A 117 -15.35 -14.85 -4.63
CA ARG A 117 -16.16 -15.29 -3.48
C ARG A 117 -16.96 -16.58 -3.78
N GLY A 118 -17.32 -17.33 -2.72
CA GLY A 118 -18.40 -18.33 -2.68
C GLY A 118 -17.89 -19.69 -2.20
N ALA A 119 -18.45 -20.33 -1.16
CA ALA A 119 -19.83 -20.33 -0.68
C ALA A 119 -19.93 -20.20 0.85
#